data_AF-A0A7S2UZ16-F1
#
_entry.id   AF-A0A7S2UZ16-F1
#
_cell.length_a   1.000
_cell.length_b   1.000
_cell.length_c   1.000
_cell.angle_alpha   90.00
_cell.angle_beta   90.00
_cell.angle_gamma   90.00
#
_symmetry.space_group_name_H-M   'P 1'
#
loop_
_entity.id
_entity.type
_entity.pdbx_description
1 polymer ?
#
loop_
_entity_poly.entity_id
_entity_poly.type
_entity_poly.pdbx_seq_one_letter_code
_entity_poly.pdbx_strand_id
1 'polypeptide(L)'
;GVVAGSAGNHAQGVALSAAQLGIRAAIVMPMGTPDIKVDSVRGFGGPHVEVVLHGQNYDEASAEAKRLVVERGMTMVHPFDDPLVIAGQGTIGMEILRTTTGKPLDAIFVCCGGGGMLAGIAAYVKRVRPEVKVIGVEAEDAA
;
A
#
# COMPACT_ATOMS: atom_id res chain seq x y z
N GLY A 1 -6.68 -16.07 5.76
CA GLY A 1 -6.64 -14.65 6.18
C GLY A 1 -5.38 -14.01 5.65
N VAL A 2 -5.22 -12.69 5.82
CA VAL A 2 -4.08 -11.94 5.29
C VAL A 2 -3.21 -11.32 6.39
N VAL A 3 -1.94 -11.07 6.09
CA VAL A 3 -1.01 -10.35 6.98
C VAL A 3 -0.41 -9.16 6.23
N ALA A 4 -0.25 -8.03 6.90
CA ALA A 4 0.52 -6.90 6.39
C ALA A 4 1.38 -6.28 7.48
N GLY A 5 2.63 -5.96 7.15
CA GLY A 5 3.53 -5.15 8.00
C GLY A 5 3.46 -3.69 7.57
N SER A 6 2.80 -2.83 8.35
CA SER A 6 2.72 -1.39 8.09
C SER A 6 2.09 -0.67 9.28
N ALA A 7 2.51 0.57 9.53
CA ALA A 7 1.89 1.44 10.52
C ALA A 7 1.15 2.65 9.91
N GLY A 8 0.89 2.65 8.60
CA GLY A 8 0.37 3.81 7.87
C GLY A 8 -0.77 3.50 6.91
N ASN A 9 -0.80 4.20 5.77
CA ASN A 9 -1.91 4.11 4.80
C ASN A 9 -2.16 2.68 4.30
N HIS A 10 -1.11 1.89 4.08
CA HIS A 10 -1.25 0.48 3.68
C HIS A 10 -1.99 -0.34 4.75
N ALA A 11 -1.65 -0.15 6.02
CA ALA A 11 -2.31 -0.82 7.15
C ALA A 11 -3.83 -0.53 7.17
N GLN A 12 -4.19 0.75 6.99
CA GLN A 12 -5.59 1.18 6.94
C GLN A 12 -6.32 0.61 5.71
N GLY A 13 -5.67 0.65 4.55
CA GLY A 13 -6.22 0.08 3.31
C GLY A 13 -6.50 -1.41 3.39
N VAL A 14 -5.54 -2.19 3.92
CA VAL A 14 -5.73 -3.63 4.17
C VAL A 14 -6.81 -3.88 5.21
N ALA A 15 -6.83 -3.10 6.31
CA ALA A 15 -7.84 -3.24 7.35
C ALA A 15 -9.26 -3.00 6.82
N LEU A 16 -9.47 -1.90 6.10
CA LEU A 16 -10.75 -1.58 5.48
C LEU A 16 -11.19 -2.66 4.48
N SER A 17 -10.26 -3.11 3.63
CA SER A 17 -10.55 -4.15 2.63
C SER A 17 -10.91 -5.49 3.29
N ALA A 18 -10.20 -5.86 4.35
CA ALA A 18 -10.47 -7.08 5.12
C ALA A 18 -11.87 -7.05 5.75
N ALA A 19 -12.27 -5.91 6.33
CA ALA A 19 -13.60 -5.72 6.87
C ALA A 19 -14.69 -5.80 5.79
N GLN A 20 -14.50 -5.14 4.65
CA GLN A 20 -15.46 -5.16 3.53
C GLN A 20 -15.64 -6.55 2.93
N LEU A 21 -14.58 -7.36 2.88
CA LEU A 21 -14.59 -8.71 2.33
C LEU A 21 -14.93 -9.78 3.38
N GLY A 22 -15.07 -9.42 4.65
CA GLY A 22 -15.31 -10.36 5.75
C GLY A 22 -14.14 -11.31 6.03
N ILE A 23 -12.91 -10.93 5.67
CA ILE A 23 -11.71 -11.77 5.80
C ILE A 23 -10.91 -11.34 7.04
N ARG A 24 -10.36 -12.31 7.77
CA ARG A 24 -9.44 -12.04 8.88
C ARG A 24 -8.12 -11.46 8.39
N ALA A 25 -7.68 -10.33 8.96
CA ALA A 25 -6.38 -9.73 8.70
C ALA A 25 -5.58 -9.52 10.00
N ALA A 26 -4.27 -9.75 9.94
CA ALA A 26 -3.33 -9.38 10.98
C ALA A 26 -2.44 -8.24 10.48
N ILE A 27 -2.42 -7.13 11.21
CA ILE A 27 -1.62 -5.95 10.88
C ILE A 27 -0.50 -5.82 11.90
N VAL A 28 0.73 -6.00 11.45
CA VAL A 28 1.91 -5.89 12.31
C VAL A 28 2.44 -4.47 12.27
N MET A 29 2.56 -3.83 13.44
CA MET A 29 3.05 -2.47 13.62
C MET A 29 4.16 -2.46 14.68
N PRO A 30 5.16 -1.57 14.61
CA PRO A 30 6.15 -1.41 15.67
C PRO A 30 5.50 -1.07 17.02
N MET A 31 6.10 -1.51 18.13
CA MET A 31 5.57 -1.25 19.48
C MET A 31 5.47 0.24 19.81
N GLY A 32 6.39 1.06 19.28
CA GLY A 32 6.37 2.52 19.44
C GLY A 32 5.38 3.27 18.54
N THR A 33 4.48 2.56 17.85
CA THR A 33 3.49 3.21 16.97
C THR A 33 2.51 4.04 17.81
N PRO A 34 2.32 5.34 17.51
CA PRO A 34 1.36 6.18 18.22
C PRO A 34 -0.06 5.61 18.22
N ASP A 35 -0.76 5.66 19.36
CA ASP A 35 -2.10 5.09 19.54
C ASP A 35 -3.09 5.54 18.47
N ILE A 36 -3.05 6.81 18.06
CA ILE A 36 -3.92 7.34 17.00
C ILE A 36 -3.83 6.55 15.69
N LYS A 37 -2.64 6.02 15.34
CA LYS A 37 -2.45 5.19 14.14
C LYS A 37 -2.96 3.77 14.35
N VAL A 38 -2.72 3.20 15.53
CA VAL A 38 -3.22 1.87 15.92
C VAL A 38 -4.75 1.86 15.92
N ASP A 39 -5.36 2.87 16.52
CA ASP A 39 -6.81 3.01 16.64
C ASP A 39 -7.45 3.29 15.29
N SER A 40 -6.79 4.02 14.39
CA SER A 40 -7.26 4.17 13.00
C SER A 40 -7.37 2.82 12.29
N VAL A 41 -6.35 1.96 12.41
CA VAL A 41 -6.35 0.62 11.82
C VAL A 41 -7.46 -0.25 12.42
N ARG A 42 -7.60 -0.25 13.76
CA ARG A 42 -8.69 -0.96 14.44
C ARG A 42 -10.07 -0.44 14.01
N GLY A 43 -10.22 0.87 13.86
CA GLY A 43 -11.47 1.51 13.44
C GLY A 43 -11.91 1.09 12.04
N PHE A 44 -10.98 1.07 11.07
CA PHE A 44 -11.27 0.60 9.71
C PHE A 44 -11.52 -0.90 9.65
N GLY A 45 -10.80 -1.67 10.45
CA GLY A 45 -10.84 -3.13 10.44
C GLY A 45 -11.98 -3.76 11.22
N GLY A 46 -12.47 -3.07 12.25
CA GLY A 46 -13.46 -3.59 13.19
C GLY A 46 -13.08 -4.97 13.73
N PRO A 47 -14.02 -5.94 13.79
CA PRO A 47 -13.75 -7.27 14.34
C PRO A 47 -12.92 -8.16 13.43
N HIS A 48 -12.66 -7.75 12.19
CA HIS A 48 -11.92 -8.55 11.20
C HIS A 48 -10.41 -8.39 11.32
N VAL A 49 -9.93 -7.38 12.06
CA VAL A 49 -8.51 -7.02 12.12
C VAL A 49 -7.93 -7.22 13.52
N GLU A 50 -6.85 -7.98 13.58
CA GLU A 50 -5.96 -8.08 14.72
C GLU A 50 -4.77 -7.15 14.50
N VAL A 51 -4.55 -6.17 15.39
CA VAL A 51 -3.30 -5.39 15.39
C VAL A 51 -2.28 -6.07 16.30
N VAL A 52 -1.14 -6.45 15.73
CA VAL A 52 -0.02 -7.08 16.42
C VAL A 52 1.08 -6.04 16.58
N LEU A 53 1.35 -5.63 17.82
CA LEU A 53 2.45 -4.72 18.12
C LEU A 53 3.73 -5.52 18.35
N HIS A 54 4.72 -5.38 17.46
CA HIS A 54 5.97 -6.12 17.54
C HIS A 54 7.13 -5.35 16.90
N GLY A 55 8.31 -5.50 17.50
CA GLY A 55 9.54 -4.88 17.02
C GLY A 55 9.66 -3.40 17.40
N GLN A 56 10.89 -2.88 17.35
CA GLN A 56 11.24 -1.49 17.63
C GLN A 56 11.14 -0.60 16.39
N ASN A 57 11.26 -1.17 15.20
CA ASN A 57 11.27 -0.48 13.93
C ASN A 57 10.44 -1.26 12.89
N TYR A 58 10.34 -0.70 11.69
CA TYR A 58 9.60 -1.29 10.58
C TYR A 58 10.15 -2.65 10.14
N ASP A 59 11.48 -2.81 10.12
CA ASP A 59 12.10 -4.05 9.64
C ASP A 59 11.80 -5.24 10.55
N GLU A 60 11.84 -5.02 11.86
CA GLU A 60 11.45 -6.03 12.85
C GLU A 60 9.95 -6.37 12.76
N ALA A 61 9.08 -5.37 12.61
CA ALA A 61 7.64 -5.59 12.40
C ALA A 61 7.37 -6.37 11.08
N SER A 62 8.13 -6.07 10.02
CA SER A 62 8.05 -6.75 8.72
C SER A 62 8.54 -8.19 8.81
N ALA A 63 9.62 -8.45 9.55
CA ALA A 63 10.11 -9.79 9.83
C ALA A 63 9.06 -10.61 10.59
N GLU A 64 8.40 -10.02 11.59
CA GLU A 64 7.31 -10.67 12.32
C GLU A 64 6.10 -10.95 11.42
N ALA A 65 5.72 -10.03 10.54
CA ALA A 65 4.67 -10.27 9.56
C ALA A 65 4.99 -11.50 8.67
N LYS A 66 6.25 -11.65 8.23
CA LYS A 66 6.70 -12.84 7.48
C LYS A 66 6.67 -14.11 8.33
N ARG A 67 7.01 -14.02 9.61
CA ARG A 67 6.91 -15.15 10.55
C ARG A 67 5.45 -15.62 10.71
N LEU A 68 4.53 -14.68 10.90
CA LEU A 68 3.09 -14.97 11.03
C LEU A 68 2.47 -15.59 9.78
N VAL A 69 2.96 -15.20 8.59
CA VAL A 69 2.57 -15.84 7.32
C VAL A 69 2.84 -17.35 7.36
N VAL A 70 4.05 -17.75 7.78
CA VAL A 70 4.45 -19.17 7.87
C VAL A 70 3.71 -19.87 9.02
N GLU A 71 3.68 -19.27 10.21
CA GLU A 71 3.09 -19.87 11.40
C GLU A 71 1.58 -20.11 11.25
N ARG A 72 0.86 -19.12 10.71
CA ARG A 72 -0.61 -19.11 10.67
C ARG A 72 -1.17 -19.52 9.30
N GLY A 73 -0.31 -19.83 8.31
CA GLY A 73 -0.72 -20.16 6.94
C GLY A 73 -1.52 -19.05 6.27
N MET A 74 -1.12 -17.80 6.49
CA MET A 74 -1.82 -16.61 5.98
C MET A 74 -1.09 -16.02 4.76
N THR A 75 -1.78 -15.20 3.97
CA THR A 75 -1.19 -14.57 2.78
C THR A 75 -0.62 -13.20 3.09
N MET A 76 0.63 -12.93 2.71
CA MET A 76 1.23 -11.59 2.82
C MET A 76 0.58 -10.65 1.80
N VAL A 77 0.18 -9.46 2.24
CA VAL A 77 -0.20 -8.34 1.36
C VAL A 77 0.90 -7.29 1.47
N HIS A 78 1.84 -7.33 0.52
CA HIS A 78 2.99 -6.44 0.53
C HIS A 78 2.59 -4.98 0.20
N PRO A 79 3.18 -3.94 0.82
CA PRO A 79 2.76 -2.55 0.62
C PRO A 79 3.00 -1.97 -0.77
N PHE A 80 3.89 -2.55 -1.58
CA PHE A 80 4.22 -2.01 -2.91
C PHE A 80 4.80 -3.04 -3.88
N ASP A 81 5.73 -3.90 -3.43
CA ASP A 81 6.39 -4.95 -4.23
C ASP A 81 5.52 -6.21 -4.41
N ASP A 82 4.34 -6.03 -4.98
CA ASP A 82 3.43 -7.11 -5.36
C ASP A 82 2.73 -6.74 -6.68
N PRO A 83 2.68 -7.61 -7.70
CA PRO A 83 2.09 -7.29 -8.99
C PRO A 83 0.63 -6.84 -8.92
N LEU A 84 -0.17 -7.39 -8.00
CA LEU A 84 -1.58 -7.02 -7.85
C LEU A 84 -1.73 -5.69 -7.13
N VAL A 85 -0.87 -5.42 -6.14
CA VAL A 85 -0.82 -4.11 -5.46
C VAL A 85 -0.41 -3.02 -6.46
N ILE A 86 0.62 -3.27 -7.28
CA ILE A 86 1.07 -2.36 -8.35
C ILE A 86 -0.06 -2.11 -9.36
N ALA A 87 -0.70 -3.19 -9.84
CA ALA A 87 -1.81 -3.08 -10.78
C ALA A 87 -2.98 -2.27 -10.20
N GLY A 88 -3.28 -2.46 -8.91
CA GLY A 88 -4.27 -1.69 -8.17
C GLY A 88 -3.97 -0.20 -8.19
N GLN A 89 -2.71 0.22 -8.00
CA GLN A 89 -2.35 1.64 -8.07
C GLN A 89 -2.45 2.22 -9.48
N GLY A 90 -2.31 1.38 -10.52
CA GLY A 90 -2.44 1.79 -11.92
C GLY A 90 -3.84 2.29 -12.29
N THR A 91 -4.88 1.99 -11.50
CA THR A 91 -6.23 2.53 -11.71
C THR A 91 -6.27 4.05 -11.60
N ILE A 92 -5.38 4.65 -10.79
CA ILE A 92 -5.21 6.10 -10.71
C ILE A 92 -4.80 6.66 -12.09
N GLY A 93 -3.83 6.02 -12.76
CA GLY A 93 -3.40 6.40 -14.10
C GLY A 93 -4.53 6.28 -15.12
N MET A 94 -5.37 5.26 -15.00
CA MET A 94 -6.58 5.09 -15.82
C MET A 94 -7.56 6.24 -15.64
N GLU A 95 -7.84 6.65 -14.40
CA GLU A 95 -8.76 7.74 -14.10
C GLU A 95 -8.22 9.11 -14.57
N ILE A 96 -6.92 9.35 -14.40
CA ILE A 96 -6.26 10.57 -14.91
C ILE A 96 -6.41 10.67 -16.43
N LEU A 97 -6.10 9.59 -17.17
CA LEU A 97 -6.19 9.62 -18.64
C LEU A 97 -7.63 9.74 -19.15
N ARG A 98 -8.59 9.11 -18.47
CA ARG A 98 -10.02 9.29 -18.77
C ARG A 98 -10.45 10.75 -18.58
N THR A 99 -10.06 11.35 -17.46
CA THR A 99 -10.42 12.75 -17.11
C THR A 99 -9.78 13.78 -18.04
N THR A 100 -8.61 13.46 -18.60
CA THR A 100 -7.84 14.34 -19.49
C THR A 100 -8.02 14.00 -20.97
N THR A 101 -8.97 13.12 -21.32
CA THR A 101 -9.22 12.76 -22.71
C THR A 101 -9.60 13.99 -23.54
N GLY A 102 -8.92 14.16 -24.68
CA GLY A 102 -9.10 15.33 -25.56
C GLY A 102 -8.42 16.62 -25.06
N LYS A 103 -7.70 16.59 -23.94
CA LYS A 103 -6.94 17.72 -23.40
C LYS A 103 -5.43 17.46 -23.50
N PRO A 104 -4.60 18.51 -23.61
CA PRO A 104 -3.15 18.34 -23.50
C PRO A 104 -2.79 17.85 -22.10
N LEU A 105 -1.88 16.88 -22.04
CA LEU A 105 -1.27 16.36 -20.82
C LEU A 105 0.18 16.03 -21.14
N ASP A 106 1.12 16.81 -20.60
CA ASP A 106 2.54 16.64 -20.91
C ASP A 106 3.27 15.77 -19.88
N ALA A 107 2.86 15.86 -18.60
CA ALA A 107 3.52 15.17 -17.50
C ALA A 107 2.58 14.85 -16.34
N ILE A 108 2.91 13.78 -15.62
CA ILE A 108 2.31 13.36 -14.35
C ILE A 108 3.45 13.21 -13.33
N PHE A 109 3.35 13.91 -12.20
CA PHE A 109 4.27 13.76 -11.08
C PHE A 109 3.66 12.80 -10.06
N VAL A 110 4.43 11.80 -9.61
CA VAL A 110 3.95 10.74 -8.72
C VAL A 110 4.90 10.58 -7.53
N CYS A 111 4.37 10.59 -6.31
CA CYS A 111 5.16 10.32 -5.12
C CYS A 111 5.78 8.91 -5.17
N CYS A 112 7.07 8.82 -4.85
CA CYS A 112 7.85 7.59 -4.84
C CYS A 112 8.34 7.30 -3.42
N GLY A 113 7.73 6.31 -2.78
CA GLY A 113 8.30 5.61 -1.62
C GLY A 113 8.90 4.29 -2.10
N GLY A 114 8.26 3.16 -1.78
CA GLY A 114 8.64 1.84 -2.34
C GLY A 114 8.29 1.64 -3.84
N GLY A 115 7.90 2.69 -4.57
CA GLY A 115 7.71 2.64 -6.02
C GLY A 115 6.40 2.02 -6.54
N GLY A 116 5.60 1.33 -5.73
CA GLY A 116 4.39 0.63 -6.22
C GLY A 116 3.37 1.51 -6.95
N MET A 117 3.11 2.71 -6.43
CA MET A 117 2.21 3.69 -7.07
C MET A 117 2.78 4.23 -8.38
N LEU A 118 4.06 4.63 -8.37
CA LEU A 118 4.78 5.09 -9.55
C LEU A 118 4.78 4.01 -10.64
N ALA A 119 5.11 2.76 -10.29
CA ALA A 119 5.13 1.63 -11.21
C ALA A 119 3.76 1.37 -11.84
N GLY A 120 2.70 1.34 -11.04
CA GLY A 120 1.33 1.10 -11.51
C GLY A 120 0.86 2.18 -12.47
N ILE A 121 1.00 3.44 -12.09
CA ILE A 121 0.61 4.60 -12.92
C ILE A 121 1.45 4.61 -14.21
N ALA A 122 2.77 4.45 -14.11
CA ALA A 122 3.66 4.45 -15.26
C ALA A 122 3.31 3.33 -16.25
N ALA A 123 3.08 2.10 -15.77
CA ALA A 123 2.74 0.96 -16.61
C ALA A 123 1.47 1.22 -17.43
N TYR A 124 0.41 1.73 -16.78
CA TYR A 124 -0.84 2.03 -17.48
C TYR A 124 -0.68 3.22 -18.44
N VAL A 125 -0.10 4.33 -17.98
CA VAL A 125 0.03 5.55 -18.77
C VAL A 125 0.90 5.30 -20.01
N LYS A 126 2.03 4.62 -19.86
CA LYS A 126 2.92 4.32 -21.00
C LYS A 126 2.31 3.37 -22.01
N ARG A 127 1.36 2.53 -21.59
CA ARG A 127 0.63 1.65 -22.51
C ARG A 127 -0.40 2.39 -23.38
N VAL A 128 -0.99 3.47 -22.86
CA VAL A 128 -2.13 4.18 -23.47
C VAL A 128 -1.74 5.51 -24.11
N ARG A 129 -0.86 6.29 -23.47
CA ARG A 129 -0.37 7.61 -23.89
C ARG A 129 1.16 7.68 -23.66
N PRO A 130 1.97 6.94 -24.44
CA PRO A 130 3.41 6.78 -24.20
C PRO A 130 4.21 8.09 -24.15
N GLU A 131 3.73 9.14 -24.81
CA GLU A 131 4.34 10.46 -24.87
C GLU A 131 4.21 11.27 -23.57
N VAL A 132 3.21 10.97 -22.73
CA VAL A 132 3.05 11.63 -21.42
C VAL A 132 4.23 11.25 -20.53
N LYS A 133 4.94 12.24 -19.98
CA LYS A 133 6.03 12.00 -19.03
C LYS A 133 5.46 11.53 -17.70
N VAL A 134 6.07 10.51 -17.09
CA VAL A 134 5.74 10.09 -15.72
C VAL A 134 7.00 10.28 -14.90
N ILE A 135 6.93 11.17 -13.91
CA ILE A 135 8.09 11.65 -13.15
C ILE A 135 7.89 11.25 -11.69
N GLY A 136 8.76 10.37 -11.19
CA GLY A 136 8.82 10.03 -9.78
C GLY A 136 9.34 11.20 -8.96
N VAL A 137 8.75 11.41 -7.78
CA VAL A 137 9.17 12.45 -6.84
C VAL A 137 9.37 11.80 -5.47
N GLU A 138 10.59 11.88 -4.95
CA GLU A 138 10.97 11.39 -3.62
C GLU A 138 11.46 12.55 -2.74
N ALA A 139 11.52 12.32 -1.43
CA ALA A 139 12.12 13.28 -0.50
C ALA A 139 13.64 13.24 -0.63
N GLU A 140 14.31 14.40 -0.56
CA GLU A 140 15.77 14.50 -0.69
C GLU A 140 16.51 13.62 0.34
N ASP A 141 16.00 13.54 1.56
CA ASP A 141 16.58 12.76 2.66
C ASP A 141 16.23 11.25 2.63
N ALA A 142 15.55 10.77 1.58
CA ALA A 142 15.06 9.38 1.48
C ALA A 142 15.80 8.52 0.44
N ALA A 143 16.82 9.07 -0.24
CA ALA A 143 17.64 8.41 -1.25
C ALA A 143 18.87 7.68 -0.69
#